data_AF-A0A924LM97-F1
#
_entry.id   AF-A0A924LM97-F1
#
_cell.length_a   1.000
_cell.length_b   1.000
_cell.length_c   1.000
_cell.angle_alpha   90.00
_cell.angle_beta   90.00
_cell.angle_gamma   90.00
#
_symmetry.space_group_name_H-M   'P 1'
#
loop_
_entity.id
_entity.type
_entity.pdbx_description
1 polymer ?
#
loop_
_entity_poly.entity_id
_entity_poly.type
_entity_poly.pdbx_seq_one_letter_code
_entity_poly.pdbx_strand_id
1 'polypeptide(L)'
;MRALEPWHLIVLLVVVLVLFGGKRLPEAARGLGRSMRIFKSEVKEMRDEDKPAGPTGPLEGRVVGADESVAPGAPAREPEPVRSPDERRPGL
;
A
#
# COMPACT_ATOMS: atom_id res chain seq x y z
N MET A 1 37.23 -16.75 11.16
CA MET A 1 36.45 -15.50 11.35
C MET A 1 35.03 -15.93 11.68
N ARG A 2 34.56 -15.66 12.91
CA ARG A 2 33.23 -16.12 13.36
C ARG A 2 32.19 -15.39 12.53
N ALA A 3 31.55 -16.10 11.61
CA ALA A 3 30.41 -15.57 10.88
C ALA A 3 29.41 -15.05 11.92
N LEU A 4 28.93 -13.83 11.73
CA LEU A 4 27.94 -13.16 12.56
C LEU A 4 26.87 -14.20 12.92
N GLU A 5 26.91 -14.69 14.16
CA GLU A 5 26.07 -15.85 14.48
C GLU A 5 24.62 -15.42 14.27
N PRO A 6 23.83 -16.17 13.49
CA PRO A 6 22.46 -15.80 13.13
C PRO A 6 21.60 -15.37 14.33
N TRP A 7 21.96 -15.86 15.51
CA TRP A 7 21.39 -15.47 16.79
C TRP A 7 21.42 -13.96 17.06
N HIS A 8 22.53 -13.26 16.78
CA HIS A 8 22.64 -11.82 17.03
C HIS A 8 21.69 -11.01 16.15
N LEU A 9 21.49 -11.45 14.90
CA LEU A 9 20.54 -10.82 13.98
C LEU A 9 19.10 -10.99 14.46
N ILE A 10 18.75 -12.16 15.01
CA ILE A 10 17.43 -12.41 15.59
C ILE A 10 17.19 -11.49 16.79
N VAL A 11 18.16 -11.38 17.72
CA VAL A 11 18.06 -10.48 18.87
C VAL A 11 17.89 -9.03 18.43
N LEU A 12 18.69 -8.58 17.46
CA LEU A 12 18.57 -7.22 16.91
C LEU A 12 17.19 -6.98 16.27
N LEU A 13 16.68 -7.95 15.50
CA LEU A 13 15.37 -7.87 14.88
C LEU A 13 14.27 -7.75 15.93
N VAL A 14 14.35 -8.51 17.02
CA VAL A 14 13.40 -8.44 18.14
C VAL A 14 13.44 -7.07 18.81
N VAL A 15 14.63 -6.54 19.10
CA VAL A 15 14.79 -5.19 19.68
C VAL A 15 14.13 -4.14 18.78
N VAL A 16 14.42 -4.17 17.48
CA VAL A 16 13.84 -3.24 16.51
C VAL A 16 12.31 -3.40 16.43
N LEU A 17 11.78 -4.62 16.47
CA LEU A 17 10.33 -4.87 16.50
C LEU A 17 9.67 -4.32 17.77
N VAL A 18 10.34 -4.36 18.92
CA VAL A 18 9.81 -3.81 20.17
C VAL A 18 9.80 -2.27 20.14
N LEU A 19 10.87 -1.65 19.63
CA LEU A 19 10.98 -0.19 19.55
C LEU A 19 10.02 0.41 18.52
N PHE A 20 9.95 -0.19 17.33
CA PHE A 20 9.12 0.32 16.23
C PHE A 20 7.69 -0.24 16.27
N GLY A 21 7.49 -1.43 16.83
CA GLY A 21 6.22 -2.16 16.81
C GLY A 21 6.03 -2.96 15.51
N GLY A 22 5.31 -4.09 15.61
CA GLY A 22 5.10 -5.03 14.50
C GLY A 22 4.38 -4.44 13.27
N LYS A 23 3.65 -3.33 13.41
CA LYS A 23 2.96 -2.66 12.29
C LYS A 23 3.81 -1.59 11.59
N ARG A 24 4.79 -0.98 12.26
CA ARG A 24 5.59 0.12 11.69
C ARG A 24 6.75 -0.36 10.82
N LEU A 25 7.36 -1.50 11.11
CA LEU A 25 8.38 -2.09 10.24
C LEU A 25 7.87 -2.37 8.82
N PRO A 26 6.76 -3.13 8.63
CA PRO A 26 6.27 -3.42 7.30
C PRO A 26 5.75 -2.17 6.58
N GLU A 27 5.20 -1.20 7.32
CA GLU A 27 4.76 0.08 6.77
C GLU A 27 5.93 0.94 6.27
N ALA A 28 6.99 1.08 7.07
CA ALA A 28 8.22 1.77 6.69
C ALA A 28 8.93 1.06 5.52
N ALA A 29 9.03 -0.27 5.55
CA ALA A 29 9.61 -1.06 4.47
C ALA A 29 8.83 -0.91 3.15
N ARG A 30 7.49 -0.85 3.20
CA ARG A 30 6.65 -0.59 2.02
C ARG A 30 6.86 0.82 1.45
N GLY A 31 7.01 1.83 2.31
CA GLY A 31 7.34 3.20 1.89
C GLY A 31 8.72 3.29 1.25
N LEU A 32 9.75 2.79 1.95
CA LEU A 32 11.14 2.76 1.48
C LEU A 32 11.29 1.94 0.19
N GLY A 33 10.63 0.78 0.10
CA GLY A 33 10.67 -0.09 -1.08
C GLY A 33 10.10 0.57 -2.34
N ARG A 34 9.04 1.37 -2.22
CA ARG A 34 8.51 2.16 -3.34
C ARG A 34 9.51 3.22 -3.81
N SER A 35 10.11 3.97 -2.89
CA SER A 35 11.12 4.99 -3.21
C SER A 35 12.38 4.36 -3.83
N MET A 36 12.89 3.26 -3.25
CA MET A 36 14.03 2.53 -3.79
C MET A 36 13.76 1.94 -5.18
N ARG A 37 12.53 1.50 -5.46
CA ARG A 37 12.17 0.98 -6.78
C ARG A 37 12.26 2.06 -7.86
N ILE A 38 11.72 3.25 -7.58
CA ILE A 38 11.75 4.40 -8.50
C ILE A 38 13.20 4.80 -8.75
N PHE A 39 13.96 5.03 -7.67
CA PHE A 39 15.37 5.39 -7.76
C PHE A 39 16.20 4.35 -8.54
N LYS A 40 15.95 3.05 -8.30
CA LYS A 40 16.67 1.99 -9.02
C LYS A 40 16.33 1.95 -10.50
N SER A 41 15.09 2.25 -10.90
CA SER A 41 14.71 2.34 -12.30
C SER A 41 15.41 3.50 -12.99
N GLU A 42 15.40 4.70 -12.39
CA GLU A 42 16.07 5.88 -12.93
C GLU A 42 17.59 5.68 -13.04
N VAL A 43 18.22 5.13 -11.99
CA VAL A 43 19.66 4.81 -12.00
C VAL A 43 19.99 3.73 -13.04
N LYS A 44 19.07 2.78 -13.29
CA LYS A 44 19.26 1.74 -14.30
C LYS A 44 19.18 2.32 -15.71
N GLU A 45 18.21 3.19 -16.00
CA GLU A 45 18.14 3.88 -17.30
C GLU A 45 19.43 4.67 -17.58
N MET A 46 19.91 5.46 -16.62
CA MET A 46 21.19 6.16 -16.76
C MET A 46 22.39 5.23 -17.00
N ARG A 47 22.36 3.99 -16.48
CA ARG A 47 23.43 3.01 -16.66
C ARG A 47 23.32 2.23 -17.96
N ASP A 48 22.11 2.03 -18.46
CA ASP A 48 21.84 1.28 -19.69
C ASP A 48 21.94 2.16 -20.95
N GLU A 49 21.83 3.50 -20.85
CA GLU A 49 22.13 4.42 -21.96
C GLU A 49 23.59 4.33 -22.46
N ASP A 50 24.52 3.80 -21.63
CA ASP A 50 25.91 3.54 -22.00
C ASP A 50 26.15 2.13 -22.62
N LYS A 51 25.12 1.27 -22.79
CA LYS A 51 25.29 -0.11 -23.30
C LYS A 51 24.21 -0.48 -24.34
N PRO A 52 24.56 -1.05 -25.51
CA PRO A 52 23.56 -1.45 -26.50
C PRO A 52 22.65 -2.55 -25.94
N ALA A 53 21.35 -2.28 -25.98
CA ALA A 53 20.30 -3.00 -25.25
C ALA A 53 20.02 -4.42 -25.80
N GLY A 54 19.97 -5.40 -24.90
CA GLY A 54 19.32 -6.70 -25.09
C GLY A 54 17.98 -6.77 -24.31
N PRO A 55 17.02 -7.62 -24.71
CA PRO A 55 15.65 -7.55 -24.20
C PRO A 55 15.60 -8.09 -22.76
N THR A 56 15.19 -7.27 -21.80
CA THR A 56 14.80 -7.77 -20.48
C THR A 56 13.72 -6.89 -19.87
N GLY A 57 12.46 -7.23 -20.17
CA GLY A 57 11.30 -6.72 -19.45
C GLY A 57 10.95 -7.66 -18.29
N PRO A 58 10.87 -7.16 -17.04
CA PRO A 58 10.19 -7.86 -15.97
C PRO A 58 8.69 -7.51 -15.94
N LEU A 59 7.89 -8.56 -15.98
CA LEU A 59 6.43 -8.60 -15.97
C LEU A 59 5.82 -7.87 -14.76
N GLU A 60 4.70 -7.21 -15.05
CA GLU A 60 3.86 -6.40 -14.19
C GLU A 60 3.37 -7.14 -12.95
N GLY A 61 3.99 -6.87 -11.80
CA GLY A 61 3.48 -7.27 -10.48
C GLY A 61 2.43 -6.29 -9.99
N ARG A 62 1.14 -6.59 -10.20
CA ARG A 62 0.00 -5.88 -9.58
C ARG A 62 0.07 -6.04 -8.06
N VAL A 63 0.41 -4.98 -7.35
CA VAL A 63 0.22 -4.90 -5.89
C VAL A 63 -1.19 -4.39 -5.66
N VAL A 64 -2.15 -5.30 -5.42
CA VAL A 64 -3.45 -4.93 -4.85
C VAL A 64 -3.16 -4.52 -3.40
N GLY A 65 -3.12 -3.22 -3.17
CA GLY A 65 -3.07 -2.67 -1.82
C GLY A 65 -4.31 -3.13 -1.07
N ALA A 66 -4.10 -3.76 0.08
CA ALA A 66 -5.11 -3.96 1.11
C ALA A 66 -5.50 -2.58 1.69
N ASP A 67 -6.18 -1.78 0.89
CA ASP A 67 -6.91 -0.60 1.33
C ASP A 67 -8.30 -1.07 1.79
N GLU A 68 -8.33 -1.75 2.93
CA GLU A 68 -9.57 -2.08 3.65
C GLU A 68 -9.61 -1.32 4.99
N SER A 69 -9.18 -0.05 4.97
CA SER A 69 -9.40 0.82 6.13
C SER A 69 -9.55 2.27 5.71
N VAL A 70 -10.52 2.51 4.83
CA VAL A 70 -11.19 3.79 4.75
C VAL A 70 -12.69 3.50 4.81
N ALA A 71 -13.19 3.32 6.03
CA ALA A 71 -14.60 3.58 6.32
C ALA A 71 -14.67 5.01 6.87
N PRO A 72 -15.04 6.02 6.06
CA PRO A 72 -15.43 7.31 6.59
C PRO A 72 -16.77 7.12 7.32
N GLY A 73 -16.80 7.52 8.58
CA GLY A 73 -17.99 7.55 9.40
C GLY A 73 -19.17 8.26 8.73
N ALA A 74 -20.36 7.75 9.03
CA ALA A 74 -21.66 8.25 8.62
C ALA A 74 -21.84 9.77 8.82
N PRO A 75 -22.60 10.42 7.93
CA PRO A 75 -23.89 10.93 8.39
C PRO A 75 -25.03 10.65 7.39
N ALA A 76 -26.16 10.24 7.95
CA ALA A 76 -27.53 10.42 7.48
C ALA A 76 -27.71 10.97 6.04
N ARG A 77 -28.09 10.07 5.13
CA ARG A 77 -29.17 10.30 4.16
C ARG A 77 -29.91 8.98 3.98
N GLU A 78 -30.80 8.70 4.92
CA GLU A 78 -31.97 7.86 4.67
C GLU A 78 -32.65 8.43 3.41
N PRO A 79 -32.67 7.72 2.28
CA PRO A 79 -33.48 8.16 1.16
C PRO A 79 -34.92 7.95 1.61
N GLU A 80 -35.54 9.01 2.12
CA GLU A 80 -36.99 9.07 2.29
C GLU A 80 -37.60 8.56 0.98
N PRO A 81 -38.41 7.50 1.00
CA PRO A 81 -39.13 7.08 -0.17
C PRO A 81 -40.02 8.26 -0.53
N VAL A 82 -39.71 8.88 -1.67
CA VAL A 82 -40.52 9.93 -2.29
C VAL A 82 -41.94 9.38 -2.39
N ARG A 83 -42.75 9.71 -1.38
CA ARG A 83 -44.15 9.31 -1.28
C ARG A 83 -44.87 10.13 -2.33
N SER A 84 -45.19 9.45 -3.42
CA SER A 84 -45.90 9.94 -4.59
C SER A 84 -46.97 10.98 -4.25
N PRO A 85 -46.90 12.19 -4.83
CA PRO A 85 -47.99 13.16 -4.84
C PRO A 85 -49.11 12.71 -5.79
N ASP A 86 -49.74 11.58 -5.53
CA ASP A 86 -50.88 11.10 -6.33
C ASP A 86 -51.77 10.19 -5.48
N GLU A 87 -52.39 10.75 -4.43
CA GLU A 87 -53.51 10.07 -3.81
C GLU A 87 -54.53 11.03 -3.17
N ARG A 88 -55.67 11.15 -3.86
CA ARG A 88 -57.00 11.43 -3.31
C ARG A 88 -57.25 12.78 -2.61
N ARG A 89 -57.47 13.81 -3.42
CA ARG A 89 -58.61 14.74 -3.23
C ARG A 89 -59.28 14.91 -4.61
N PRO A 90 -60.55 14.52 -4.77
CA PRO A 90 -61.62 15.43 -4.33
C PRO A 90 -62.86 14.69 -3.81
N GLY A 91 -63.37 15.10 -2.66
CA GLY A 91 -64.62 14.55 -2.14
C GLY A 91 -65.05 15.22 -0.86
N LEU A 92 -65.92 16.22 -1.04
CA LEU A 92 -66.78 16.91 -0.05
C LEU A 92 -66.13 18.06 0.72
#